data_AF-A0A0C5FPC4-F1
#
_entry.id   AF-A0A0C5FPC4-F1
#
_cell.length_a   1.000
_cell.length_b   1.000
_cell.length_c   1.000
_cell.angle_alpha   90.00
_cell.angle_beta   90.00
_cell.angle_gamma   90.00
#
_symmetry.space_group_name_H-M   'P 1'
#
loop_
_entity.id
_entity.type
_entity.pdbx_description
1 polymer ?
#
loop_
_entity_poly.entity_id
_entity_poly.type
_entity_poly.pdbx_seq_one_letter_code
_entity_poly.pdbx_strand_id
1 'polypeptide(L)'
;MIRRAALLGLAALLLIAGAGQAQAAGYRYWSFWERDGGHWSYATQGPSTARPDDGDVQGFRFAVSEDSGDAARPRGTAGFASICGATPAREGSKRVALVLDFGTAGDAPSGETPPGPRTACARVAPDATTADALAAVAGPLRYDSNALLCAIAGYPRTGCGEQVADGGKKTPAATGAPAEGTAEDEGGPSAGLLAGLGLVVLLGGAAVWQARRRGNA
;
A
#
# COMPACT_ATOMS: atom_id res chain seq x y z
N MET A 1 37.00 -22.65 -29.81
CA MET A 1 36.79 -22.19 -28.42
C MET A 1 36.28 -20.73 -28.37
N ILE A 2 36.84 -19.83 -29.18
CA ILE A 2 36.45 -18.40 -29.26
C ILE A 2 34.96 -18.17 -29.59
N ARG A 3 34.37 -18.93 -30.53
CA ARG A 3 32.94 -18.81 -30.89
C ARG A 3 31.96 -19.18 -29.77
N ARG A 4 32.33 -20.13 -28.90
CA ARG A 4 31.50 -20.53 -27.75
C ARG A 4 31.56 -19.51 -26.62
N ALA A 5 32.72 -18.90 -26.40
CA ALA A 5 32.90 -17.81 -25.45
C ALA A 5 32.13 -16.54 -25.89
N ALA A 6 32.11 -16.23 -27.18
CA ALA A 6 31.35 -15.09 -27.73
C ALA A 6 29.83 -15.27 -27.59
N LEU A 7 29.31 -16.48 -27.82
CA LEU A 7 27.88 -16.79 -27.65
C LEU A 7 27.44 -16.75 -26.18
N LEU A 8 28.29 -17.22 -25.26
CA LEU A 8 28.05 -17.12 -23.81
C LEU A 8 28.10 -15.66 -23.33
N GLY A 9 29.03 -14.86 -23.87
CA GLY A 9 29.11 -13.43 -23.58
C GLY A 9 27.87 -12.65 -24.06
N LEU A 10 27.38 -12.95 -25.27
CA LEU A 10 26.19 -12.29 -25.82
C LEU A 10 24.90 -12.67 -25.08
N ALA A 11 24.77 -13.94 -24.67
CA ALA A 11 23.64 -14.40 -23.87
C ALA A 11 23.64 -13.79 -22.46
N ALA A 12 24.81 -13.65 -21.83
CA ALA A 12 24.94 -12.94 -20.55
C ALA A 12 24.59 -11.45 -20.68
N LEU A 13 25.01 -10.78 -21.76
CA LEU A 13 24.69 -9.38 -22.01
C LEU A 13 23.18 -9.15 -22.22
N LEU A 14 22.51 -10.05 -22.93
CA LEU A 14 21.05 -9.99 -23.16
C LEU A 14 20.24 -10.24 -21.88
N LEU A 15 20.71 -11.12 -20.98
CA LEU A 15 20.07 -11.36 -19.69
C LEU A 15 20.21 -10.17 -18.73
N ILE A 16 21.34 -9.48 -18.76
CA ILE A 16 21.57 -8.28 -17.93
C ILE A 16 20.81 -7.07 -18.50
N ALA A 17 20.71 -6.94 -19.83
CA ALA A 17 19.97 -5.86 -20.48
C ALA A 17 18.44 -6.01 -20.40
N GLY A 18 17.93 -7.23 -20.17
CA GLY A 18 16.51 -7.52 -20.00
C GLY A 18 15.99 -7.42 -18.56
N ALA A 19 16.88 -7.23 -17.57
CA ALA A 19 16.48 -6.95 -16.20
C ALA A 19 16.04 -5.49 -16.09
N GLY A 20 14.85 -5.18 -16.59
CA GLY A 20 14.15 -3.97 -16.20
C GLY A 20 14.12 -3.93 -14.68
N GLN A 21 14.58 -2.83 -14.08
CA GLN A 21 14.48 -2.65 -12.64
C GLN A 21 12.99 -2.74 -12.29
N ALA A 22 12.60 -3.75 -11.51
CA ALA A 22 11.30 -3.79 -10.88
C ALA A 22 11.29 -2.66 -9.83
N GLN A 23 10.97 -1.46 -10.27
CA GLN A 23 10.69 -0.35 -9.36
C GLN A 23 9.38 -0.71 -8.65
N ALA A 24 9.42 -0.76 -7.32
CA ALA A 24 8.23 -1.05 -6.54
C ALA A 24 7.30 0.15 -6.68
N ALA A 25 6.15 -0.09 -7.31
CA ALA A 25 5.19 0.98 -7.51
C ALA A 25 4.63 1.42 -6.15
N GLY A 26 4.74 2.71 -5.83
CA GLY A 26 4.24 3.25 -4.58
C GLY A 26 2.71 3.27 -4.54
N TYR A 27 2.12 2.99 -3.39
CA TYR A 27 0.67 3.08 -3.17
C TYR A 27 0.35 4.29 -2.30
N ARG A 28 -0.73 5.00 -2.61
CA ARG A 28 -1.22 6.13 -1.81
C ARG A 28 -2.32 5.69 -0.87
N TYR A 29 -2.05 5.64 0.43
CA TYR A 29 -3.01 5.11 1.41
C TYR A 29 -2.83 5.71 2.81
N TRP A 30 -3.81 5.45 3.69
CA TRP A 30 -3.72 5.70 5.12
C TRP A 30 -3.03 4.53 5.83
N SER A 31 -1.80 4.73 6.26
CA SER A 31 -1.09 3.78 7.12
C SER A 31 -1.54 3.94 8.58
N PHE A 32 -1.52 2.83 9.32
CA PHE A 32 -1.96 2.76 10.72
C PHE A 32 -0.79 2.40 11.64
N TRP A 33 -0.66 3.15 12.73
CA TRP A 33 0.46 3.11 13.64
C TRP A 33 0.02 3.05 15.10
N GLU A 34 0.77 2.28 15.88
CA GLU A 34 0.70 2.25 17.34
C GLU A 34 1.89 3.05 17.89
N ARG A 35 1.65 3.81 18.96
CA ARG A 35 2.72 4.51 19.65
C ARG A 35 3.03 3.82 20.97
N ASP A 36 4.26 3.39 21.12
CA ASP A 36 4.81 2.98 22.40
C ASP A 36 5.83 4.03 22.87
N GLY A 37 5.46 4.71 23.96
CA GLY A 37 6.17 5.89 24.45
C GLY A 37 6.37 6.95 23.36
N GLY A 38 7.63 7.18 22.97
CA GLY A 38 8.00 8.14 21.94
C GLY A 38 8.00 7.60 20.50
N HIS A 39 7.89 6.29 20.31
CA HIS A 39 8.20 5.60 19.06
C HIS A 39 6.94 5.10 18.34
N TRP A 40 6.96 5.14 17.01
CA TRP A 40 5.91 4.58 16.17
C TRP A 40 6.28 3.19 15.69
N SER A 41 5.38 2.23 15.88
CA SER A 41 5.40 0.90 15.26
C SER A 41 4.27 0.77 14.25
N TYR A 42 4.55 0.19 13.08
CA TYR A 42 3.50 -0.11 12.11
C TYR A 42 2.56 -1.13 12.75
N ALA A 43 1.26 -0.86 12.70
CA ALA A 43 0.29 -1.72 13.38
C ALA A 43 0.20 -3.09 12.70
N THR A 44 0.23 -4.15 13.50
CA THR A 44 0.10 -5.53 13.01
C THR A 44 -1.36 -5.95 12.82
N GLN A 45 -2.30 -5.18 13.39
CA GLN A 45 -3.73 -5.36 13.28
C GLN A 45 -4.38 -4.15 12.59
N GLY A 46 -5.48 -4.37 11.88
CA GLY A 46 -6.26 -3.29 11.29
C GLY A 46 -7.01 -2.45 12.35
N PRO A 47 -7.37 -1.18 12.05
CA PRO A 47 -8.09 -0.31 12.99
C PRO A 47 -9.41 -0.88 13.51
N SER A 48 -10.08 -1.71 12.72
CA SER A 48 -11.34 -2.38 13.09
C SER A 48 -11.17 -3.56 14.05
N THR A 49 -9.94 -3.97 14.32
CA THR A 49 -9.61 -5.12 15.19
C THR A 49 -8.81 -4.66 16.40
N ALA A 50 -7.88 -3.72 16.22
CA ALA A 50 -7.06 -3.18 17.30
C ALA A 50 -7.91 -2.51 18.39
N ARG A 51 -7.75 -2.96 19.63
CA ARG A 51 -8.45 -2.45 20.83
C ARG A 51 -7.43 -1.85 21.80
N PRO A 52 -7.05 -0.57 21.63
CA PRO A 52 -6.12 0.10 22.53
C PRO A 52 -6.68 0.26 23.95
N ASP A 53 -5.80 0.41 24.93
CA ASP A 53 -6.13 0.70 26.33
C ASP A 53 -6.42 2.20 26.55
N ASP A 54 -6.96 2.56 27.73
CA ASP A 54 -7.05 3.97 28.15
C ASP A 54 -5.64 4.54 28.31
N GLY A 55 -5.32 5.62 27.59
CA GLY A 55 -3.96 6.17 27.61
C GLY A 55 -3.19 5.98 26.31
N ASP A 56 -3.64 5.09 25.43
CA ASP A 56 -2.90 4.78 24.23
C ASP A 56 -2.99 5.88 23.17
N VAL A 57 -1.96 5.93 22.33
CA VAL A 57 -1.86 6.85 21.19
C VAL A 57 -1.82 6.05 19.90
N GLN A 58 -2.76 6.33 19.02
CA GLN A 58 -2.88 5.72 17.70
C GLN A 58 -2.63 6.77 16.61
N GLY A 59 -1.97 6.36 15.54
CA GLY A 59 -1.56 7.23 14.45
C GLY A 59 -2.11 6.80 13.11
N PHE A 60 -2.57 7.78 12.32
CA PHE A 60 -2.94 7.59 10.93
C PHE A 60 -2.10 8.54 10.07
N ARG A 61 -1.39 7.99 9.08
CA ARG A 61 -0.53 8.77 8.18
C ARG A 61 -0.90 8.50 6.73
N PHE A 62 -1.36 9.54 6.04
CA PHE A 62 -1.60 9.48 4.60
C PHE A 62 -0.32 9.82 3.84
N ALA A 63 0.14 8.89 3.02
CA ALA A 63 1.38 9.02 2.25
C ALA A 63 1.37 8.11 1.01
N VAL A 64 2.33 8.34 0.12
CA VAL A 64 2.75 7.33 -0.85
C VAL A 64 3.82 6.45 -0.22
N SER A 65 3.65 5.13 -0.23
CA SER A 65 4.63 4.18 0.30
C SER A 65 4.62 2.89 -0.52
N GLU A 66 5.79 2.29 -0.71
CA GLU A 66 5.96 1.06 -1.50
C GLU A 66 5.37 -0.14 -0.75
N ASP A 67 5.74 -0.29 0.52
CA ASP A 67 5.21 -1.30 1.42
C ASP A 67 5.19 -0.83 2.89
N SER A 68 4.88 -1.74 3.82
CA SER A 68 4.81 -1.47 5.26
C SER A 68 6.17 -1.16 5.91
N GLY A 69 7.27 -1.69 5.37
CA GLY A 69 8.62 -1.50 5.89
C GLY A 69 9.12 -0.08 5.66
N ASP A 70 8.75 0.50 4.52
CA ASP A 70 9.09 1.89 4.15
C ASP A 70 7.94 2.88 4.34
N ALA A 71 6.87 2.45 5.00
CA ALA A 71 5.70 3.29 5.25
C ALA A 71 6.07 4.55 6.04
N ALA A 72 5.59 5.70 5.54
CA ALA A 72 5.80 6.97 6.23
C ALA A 72 5.10 6.95 7.59
N ARG A 73 5.83 7.32 8.64
CA ARG A 73 5.31 7.44 10.01
C ARG A 73 4.54 8.74 10.22
N PRO A 74 3.59 8.79 11.17
CA PRO A 74 2.95 10.03 11.59
C PRO A 74 3.99 11.04 12.09
N ARG A 75 3.87 12.28 11.64
CA ARG A 75 4.75 13.37 12.08
C ARG A 75 4.24 13.99 13.38
N GLY A 76 5.17 14.58 14.13
CA GLY A 76 4.90 15.20 15.43
C GLY A 76 5.19 14.28 16.62
N THR A 77 5.16 14.84 17.82
CA THR A 77 5.60 14.18 19.06
C THR A 77 4.53 14.15 20.15
N ALA A 78 3.34 14.71 19.89
CA ALA A 78 2.25 14.83 20.86
C ALA A 78 1.84 13.46 21.42
N GLY A 79 2.04 13.27 22.73
CA GLY A 79 1.64 12.06 23.46
C GLY A 79 0.28 12.20 24.13
N PHE A 80 -0.18 11.13 24.77
CA PHE A 80 -1.51 11.08 25.39
C PHE A 80 -1.79 12.25 26.32
N ALA A 81 -0.87 12.57 27.24
CA ALA A 81 -1.05 13.66 28.19
C ALA A 81 -1.31 15.01 27.49
N SER A 82 -0.64 15.28 26.37
CA SER A 82 -0.84 16.52 25.60
C SER A 82 -2.16 16.53 24.80
N ILE A 83 -2.61 15.37 24.32
CA ILE A 83 -3.81 15.27 23.46
C ILE A 83 -5.09 15.15 24.30
N CYS A 84 -5.04 14.37 25.37
CA CYS A 84 -6.18 13.99 26.20
C CYS A 84 -6.15 14.60 27.61
N GLY A 85 -5.18 15.46 27.95
CA GLY A 85 -5.02 16.02 29.30
C GLY A 85 -6.24 16.80 29.80
N ALA A 86 -6.99 17.44 28.90
CA ALA A 86 -8.23 18.15 29.21
C ALA A 86 -9.48 17.25 29.24
N THR A 87 -9.34 15.95 28.96
CA THR A 87 -10.42 14.96 28.90
C THR A 87 -10.36 14.09 30.16
N PRO A 88 -11.23 14.31 31.17
CA PRO A 88 -11.18 13.60 32.45
C PRO A 88 -11.36 12.09 32.26
N ALA A 89 -10.84 11.24 33.14
CA ALA A 89 -11.25 9.83 33.14
C ALA A 89 -12.74 9.70 33.52
N ARG A 90 -13.43 8.69 33.00
CA ARG A 90 -14.83 8.38 33.37
C ARG A 90 -15.02 6.87 33.39
N GLU A 91 -15.59 6.37 34.47
CA GLU A 91 -15.93 4.95 34.63
C GLU A 91 -16.78 4.45 33.46
N GLY A 92 -16.50 3.22 33.01
CA GLY A 92 -17.16 2.62 31.86
C GLY A 92 -16.75 3.21 30.50
N SER A 93 -15.66 3.99 30.44
CA SER A 93 -15.09 4.49 29.20
C SER A 93 -13.57 4.50 29.22
N LYS A 94 -12.95 4.45 28.04
CA LYS A 94 -11.53 4.70 27.85
C LYS A 94 -11.31 5.91 26.95
N ARG A 95 -10.12 6.49 27.01
CA ARG A 95 -9.66 7.57 26.15
C ARG A 95 -8.54 7.06 25.27
N VAL A 96 -8.67 7.33 23.98
CA VAL A 96 -7.68 7.00 22.97
C VAL A 96 -7.26 8.30 22.31
N ALA A 97 -5.97 8.60 22.33
CA ALA A 97 -5.42 9.76 21.64
C ALA A 97 -5.15 9.40 20.18
N LEU A 98 -5.60 10.23 19.25
CA LEU A 98 -5.38 10.05 17.82
C LEU A 98 -4.46 11.14 17.28
N VAL A 99 -3.45 10.74 16.52
CA VAL A 99 -2.63 11.61 15.68
C VAL A 99 -3.03 11.38 14.23
N LEU A 100 -3.59 12.41 13.60
CA LEU A 100 -4.07 12.38 12.23
C LEU A 100 -3.14 13.23 11.36
N ASP A 101 -2.29 12.55 10.60
CA ASP A 101 -1.34 13.17 9.70
C ASP A 101 -1.79 12.98 8.24
N PHE A 102 -2.37 14.04 7.70
CA PHE A 102 -3.06 14.03 6.40
C PHE A 102 -2.16 14.01 5.16
N GLY A 103 -0.85 14.20 5.27
CA GLY A 103 -0.05 14.36 4.07
C GLY A 103 0.91 15.52 4.10
N THR A 104 1.90 15.44 3.23
CA THR A 104 2.50 16.59 2.59
C THR A 104 1.81 16.86 1.26
N ALA A 105 2.09 18.00 0.63
CA ALA A 105 1.61 18.27 -0.73
C ALA A 105 2.05 17.20 -1.76
N GLY A 106 3.20 16.55 -1.55
CA GLY A 106 3.66 15.47 -2.44
C GLY A 106 2.87 14.16 -2.29
N ASP A 107 2.23 13.96 -1.14
CA ASP A 107 1.38 12.79 -0.88
C ASP A 107 -0.02 12.95 -1.48
N ALA A 108 -0.43 14.19 -1.78
CA ALA A 108 -1.81 14.50 -2.15
C ALA A 108 -2.17 13.97 -3.55
N PRO A 109 -3.42 13.54 -3.76
CA PRO A 109 -3.96 13.38 -5.10
C PRO A 109 -3.87 14.70 -5.88
N SER A 110 -3.81 14.59 -7.21
CA SER A 110 -3.70 15.75 -8.08
C SER A 110 -4.86 16.72 -7.87
N GLY A 111 -4.55 17.99 -7.60
CA GLY A 111 -5.56 19.04 -7.38
C GLY A 111 -6.18 19.04 -5.97
N GLU A 112 -5.65 18.25 -5.04
CA GLU A 112 -6.03 18.28 -3.63
C GLU A 112 -4.90 18.89 -2.79
N THR A 113 -5.26 19.48 -1.65
CA THR A 113 -4.32 19.99 -0.65
C THR A 113 -4.63 19.30 0.68
N PRO A 114 -3.66 18.61 1.31
CA PRO A 114 -3.90 17.96 2.58
C PRO A 114 -4.28 18.98 3.66
N PRO A 115 -5.25 18.66 4.53
CA PRO A 115 -5.43 19.38 5.78
C PRO A 115 -4.14 19.41 6.62
N GLY A 116 -4.04 20.36 7.54
CA GLY A 116 -2.97 20.35 8.54
C GLY A 116 -3.04 19.13 9.45
N PRO A 117 -1.92 18.69 10.04
CA PRO A 117 -1.92 17.61 11.02
C PRO A 117 -2.82 18.00 12.21
N ARG A 118 -3.56 17.02 12.73
CA ARG A 118 -4.54 17.22 13.80
C ARG A 118 -4.41 16.13 14.85
N THR A 119 -4.58 16.48 16.10
CA THR A 119 -4.76 15.51 17.19
C THR A 119 -6.17 15.57 17.75
N ALA A 120 -6.69 14.45 18.23
CA ALA A 120 -8.00 14.38 18.86
C ALA A 120 -8.01 13.35 20.00
N CYS A 121 -8.80 13.61 21.03
CA CYS A 121 -9.02 12.66 22.12
C CYS A 121 -10.41 12.03 21.98
N ALA A 122 -10.47 10.74 21.67
CA ALA A 122 -11.71 9.99 21.63
C ALA A 122 -12.01 9.43 23.03
N ARG A 123 -13.24 9.57 23.50
CA ARG A 123 -13.75 8.83 24.67
C ARG A 123 -14.76 7.80 24.18
N VAL A 124 -14.47 6.52 24.38
CA VAL A 124 -15.21 5.41 23.80
C VAL A 124 -15.46 4.30 24.82
N ALA A 125 -16.29 3.32 24.46
CA ALA A 125 -16.56 2.15 25.28
C ALA A 125 -15.27 1.36 25.57
N PRO A 126 -15.19 0.60 26.68
CA PRO A 126 -13.96 -0.10 27.07
C PRO A 126 -13.48 -1.10 26.01
N ASP A 127 -14.41 -1.74 25.31
CA ASP A 127 -14.10 -2.70 24.26
C ASP A 127 -13.93 -2.05 22.87
N ALA A 128 -14.17 -0.75 22.71
CA ALA A 128 -14.11 -0.07 21.41
C ALA A 128 -12.76 -0.25 20.69
N THR A 129 -12.84 -0.32 19.37
CA THR A 129 -11.68 -0.45 18.47
C THR A 129 -11.08 0.91 18.12
N THR A 130 -9.92 0.92 17.48
CA THR A 130 -9.34 2.16 16.95
C THR A 130 -10.25 2.79 15.88
N ALA A 131 -10.95 1.99 15.08
CA ALA A 131 -11.92 2.50 14.11
C ALA A 131 -13.09 3.23 14.80
N ASP A 132 -13.60 2.70 15.91
CA ASP A 132 -14.64 3.36 16.71
C ASP A 132 -14.14 4.70 17.30
N ALA A 133 -12.92 4.70 17.84
CA ALA A 133 -12.26 5.90 18.34
C ALA A 133 -12.10 6.96 17.23
N LEU A 134 -11.66 6.55 16.03
CA LEU A 134 -11.52 7.42 14.88
C LEU A 134 -12.87 7.99 14.43
N ALA A 135 -13.89 7.13 14.31
CA ALA A 135 -15.23 7.54 13.89
C ALA A 135 -15.85 8.56 14.85
N ALA A 136 -15.58 8.45 16.15
CA ALA A 136 -16.09 9.36 17.16
C ALA A 136 -15.57 10.81 17.04
N VAL A 137 -14.40 11.03 16.42
CA VAL A 137 -13.72 12.35 16.43
C VAL A 137 -13.25 12.85 15.07
N ALA A 138 -13.30 12.01 14.03
CA ALA A 138 -12.67 12.32 12.74
C ALA A 138 -13.54 12.02 11.51
N GLY A 139 -14.86 11.90 11.69
CA GLY A 139 -15.80 11.77 10.58
C GLY A 139 -15.85 13.02 9.65
N PRO A 140 -16.35 12.86 8.41
CA PRO A 140 -16.81 11.60 7.81
C PRO A 140 -15.64 10.70 7.41
N LEU A 141 -15.82 9.39 7.63
CA LEU A 141 -14.88 8.35 7.17
C LEU A 141 -15.41 7.70 5.90
N ARG A 142 -14.50 7.27 5.02
CA ARG A 142 -14.83 6.46 3.84
C ARG A 142 -13.99 5.21 3.83
N TYR A 143 -14.63 4.08 3.53
CA TYR A 143 -13.98 2.79 3.36
C TYR A 143 -14.35 2.18 2.00
N ASP A 144 -13.49 1.32 1.47
CA ASP A 144 -13.82 0.50 0.30
C ASP A 144 -14.54 -0.79 0.73
N SER A 145 -14.85 -1.65 -0.24
CA SER A 145 -15.49 -2.95 0.01
C SER A 145 -14.62 -3.94 0.79
N ASN A 146 -13.31 -3.70 0.89
CA ASN A 146 -12.35 -4.52 1.63
C ASN A 146 -12.06 -3.94 3.03
N ALA A 147 -12.84 -2.96 3.47
CA ALA A 147 -12.66 -2.22 4.72
C ALA A 147 -11.32 -1.45 4.81
N LEU A 148 -10.70 -1.12 3.66
CA LEU A 148 -9.57 -0.20 3.62
C LEU A 148 -10.04 1.22 3.94
N LEU A 149 -9.36 1.91 4.86
CA LEU A 149 -9.65 3.30 5.19
C LEU A 149 -9.20 4.21 4.04
N CYS A 150 -10.17 4.72 3.29
CA CYS A 150 -9.95 5.57 2.12
C CYS A 150 -9.85 7.05 2.48
N ALA A 151 -10.64 7.50 3.46
CA ALA A 151 -10.66 8.92 3.83
C ALA A 151 -10.97 9.14 5.31
N ILE A 152 -10.34 10.18 5.86
CA ILE A 152 -10.59 10.73 7.20
C ILE A 152 -11.03 12.17 7.02
N ALA A 153 -12.10 12.60 7.69
CA ALA A 153 -12.66 13.94 7.56
C ALA A 153 -12.85 14.40 6.09
N GLY A 154 -13.22 13.45 5.20
CA GLY A 154 -13.39 13.71 3.77
C GLY A 154 -12.11 13.85 2.94
N TYR A 155 -10.93 13.61 3.51
CA TYR A 155 -9.65 13.63 2.79
C TYR A 155 -8.98 12.24 2.69
N PRO A 156 -8.44 11.87 1.51
CA PRO A 156 -8.64 12.55 0.22
C PRO A 156 -10.12 12.47 -0.21
N ARG A 157 -10.55 13.41 -1.07
CA ARG A 157 -11.93 13.40 -1.60
C ARG A 157 -12.16 12.19 -2.50
N THR A 158 -11.13 11.81 -3.24
CA THR A 158 -11.18 10.71 -4.21
C THR A 158 -10.04 9.72 -3.99
N GLY A 159 -10.28 8.50 -4.43
CA GLY A 159 -9.33 7.41 -4.37
C GLY A 159 -9.25 6.63 -3.07
N CYS A 160 -8.64 5.45 -3.11
CA CYS A 160 -8.51 4.52 -2.00
C CYS A 160 -7.40 3.48 -2.24
N GLY A 161 -6.13 3.88 -2.12
CA GLY A 161 -5.02 2.94 -2.28
C GLY A 161 -4.52 2.80 -3.71
N GLU A 162 -4.66 3.82 -4.57
CA GLU A 162 -4.15 3.74 -5.93
C GLU A 162 -2.63 3.59 -5.96
N GLN A 163 -2.18 2.80 -6.94
CA GLN A 163 -0.79 2.79 -7.38
C GLN A 163 -0.45 4.15 -8.02
N VAL A 164 0.64 4.76 -7.59
CA VAL A 164 1.18 5.99 -8.14
C VAL A 164 2.20 5.61 -9.20
N ALA A 165 1.94 6.00 -10.45
CA ALA A 165 2.93 5.82 -11.52
C ALA A 165 4.18 6.65 -11.21
N ASP A 166 5.36 6.07 -11.40
CA ASP A 166 6.63 6.80 -11.43
C ASP A 166 6.50 7.96 -12.43
N GLY A 167 7.05 9.13 -12.09
CA GLY A 167 6.88 10.41 -12.78
C GLY A 167 7.32 10.46 -14.25
N GLY A 168 6.71 9.68 -15.14
CA GLY A 168 6.93 9.62 -16.58
C GLY A 168 5.59 9.60 -17.33
N LYS A 169 5.22 10.76 -17.86
CA LYS A 169 4.08 11.04 -18.76
C LYS A 169 2.68 10.68 -18.24
N LYS A 170 1.92 11.75 -17.94
CA LYS A 170 0.46 11.75 -17.91
C LYS A 170 -0.08 11.34 -19.29
N THR A 171 -0.80 10.23 -19.36
CA THR A 171 -1.77 10.00 -20.45
C THR A 171 -3.13 10.51 -19.98
N PRO A 172 -3.81 11.41 -20.72
CA PRO A 172 -5.12 11.89 -20.31
C PRO A 172 -6.15 10.76 -20.36
N ALA A 173 -6.97 10.66 -19.31
CA ALA A 173 -8.18 9.85 -19.31
C ALA A 173 -9.22 10.48 -20.26
N ALA A 174 -9.69 9.71 -21.24
CA ALA A 174 -10.80 10.08 -22.10
C ALA A 174 -12.12 9.49 -21.57
N THR A 175 -13.08 10.37 -21.34
CA THR A 175 -14.46 10.09 -20.90
C THR A 175 -15.39 9.95 -22.12
N GLY A 176 -16.23 8.91 -22.16
CA GLY A 176 -17.55 8.92 -22.84
C GLY A 176 -17.65 8.44 -24.31
N ALA A 177 -18.49 7.42 -24.54
CA ALA A 177 -18.78 6.63 -25.77
C ALA A 177 -19.89 7.24 -26.70
N PRO A 178 -20.44 6.55 -27.74
CA PRO A 178 -20.00 5.40 -28.56
C PRO A 178 -20.05 5.69 -30.10
N ALA A 179 -19.37 4.90 -30.92
CA ALA A 179 -19.75 4.71 -32.33
C ALA A 179 -19.34 3.31 -32.82
N GLU A 180 -20.33 2.56 -33.31
CA GLU A 180 -20.21 1.24 -33.91
C GLU A 180 -19.27 1.23 -35.12
N GLY A 181 -18.40 0.23 -35.17
CA GLY A 181 -17.54 -0.10 -36.30
C GLY A 181 -17.02 -1.52 -36.12
N THR A 182 -17.43 -2.39 -37.02
CA THR A 182 -17.27 -3.84 -37.06
C THR A 182 -15.84 -4.38 -36.91
N ALA A 183 -15.78 -5.57 -36.28
CA ALA A 183 -14.87 -6.68 -36.56
C ALA A 183 -13.42 -6.58 -36.06
N GLU A 184 -13.12 -7.30 -34.96
CA GLU A 184 -12.32 -8.56 -34.93
C GLU A 184 -11.77 -8.77 -33.50
N ASP A 185 -12.19 -9.88 -32.91
CA ASP A 185 -11.65 -10.45 -31.68
C ASP A 185 -10.16 -10.76 -31.89
N GLU A 186 -9.26 -10.15 -31.11
CA GLU A 186 -7.99 -10.78 -30.70
C GLU A 186 -7.51 -10.14 -29.38
N GLY A 187 -8.05 -10.66 -28.29
CA GLY A 187 -7.42 -10.57 -26.98
C GLY A 187 -6.07 -11.30 -26.99
N GLY A 188 -5.00 -10.57 -27.29
CA GLY A 188 -3.64 -11.10 -27.35
C GLY A 188 -3.18 -11.69 -26.01
N PRO A 189 -2.68 -12.94 -25.96
CA PRO A 189 -2.22 -13.58 -24.73
C PRO A 189 -1.05 -12.81 -24.13
N SER A 190 -1.14 -12.54 -22.82
CA SER A 190 -0.08 -11.92 -22.01
C SER A 190 1.26 -12.60 -22.31
N ALA A 191 2.21 -11.84 -22.86
CA ALA A 191 3.54 -12.33 -23.25
C ALA A 191 4.27 -13.08 -22.10
N GLY A 192 3.91 -12.80 -20.84
CA GLY A 192 4.41 -13.51 -19.66
C GLY A 192 3.99 -14.98 -19.58
N LEU A 193 2.82 -15.35 -20.08
CA LEU A 193 2.32 -16.73 -20.07
C LEU A 193 3.06 -17.60 -21.09
N LEU A 194 3.35 -17.06 -22.28
CA LEU A 194 4.11 -17.77 -23.30
C LEU A 194 5.59 -17.93 -22.91
N ALA A 195 6.18 -16.90 -22.28
CA ALA A 195 7.54 -16.97 -21.75
C ALA A 195 7.66 -17.99 -20.59
N GLY A 196 6.69 -18.04 -19.68
CA GLY A 196 6.66 -19.00 -18.57
C GLY A 196 6.50 -20.44 -19.04
N LEU A 197 5.63 -20.69 -20.02
CA LEU A 197 5.36 -22.03 -20.55
C LEU A 197 6.57 -22.60 -21.32
N GLY A 198 7.30 -21.74 -22.04
CA GLY A 198 8.56 -22.12 -22.70
C GLY A 198 9.64 -22.59 -21.72
N LEU A 199 9.76 -21.92 -20.55
CA LEU A 199 10.73 -22.29 -19.52
C LEU A 199 10.40 -23.65 -18.88
N VAL A 200 9.11 -23.92 -18.60
CA VAL A 200 8.68 -25.20 -18.03
C VAL A 200 8.94 -26.38 -18.98
N VAL A 201 8.69 -26.20 -20.28
CA VAL A 201 8.96 -27.24 -21.29
C VAL A 201 10.45 -27.54 -21.41
N LEU A 202 11.31 -26.51 -21.36
CA LEU A 202 12.76 -26.69 -21.40
C LEU A 202 13.29 -27.45 -20.16
N LEU A 203 12.80 -27.11 -18.97
CA LEU A 203 13.17 -27.80 -17.73
C LEU A 203 12.66 -29.25 -17.69
N GLY A 204 11.42 -29.48 -18.16
CA GLY A 204 10.86 -30.82 -18.30
C GLY A 204 11.65 -31.68 -19.31
N GLY A 205 12.04 -31.11 -20.45
CA GLY A 205 12.86 -31.78 -21.45
C GLY A 205 14.26 -32.15 -20.93
N ALA A 206 14.89 -31.26 -20.16
CA ALA A 206 16.19 -31.52 -19.54
C ALA A 206 16.12 -32.65 -18.50
N ALA A 207 15.06 -32.70 -17.69
CA ALA A 207 14.85 -33.76 -16.71
C ALA A 207 14.65 -35.13 -17.35
N VAL A 208 13.87 -35.23 -18.44
CA VAL A 208 13.65 -36.48 -19.19
C VAL A 208 14.95 -36.98 -19.84
N TRP A 209 15.75 -36.08 -20.40
CA TRP A 209 17.03 -36.43 -21.00
C TRP A 209 18.04 -36.94 -19.95
N GLN A 210 18.07 -36.31 -18.78
CA GLN A 210 18.93 -36.72 -17.67
C GLN A 210 18.52 -38.07 -17.07
N ALA A 211 17.21 -38.36 -17.00
CA ALA A 211 16.69 -39.67 -16.59
C ALA A 211 17.05 -40.77 -17.60
N ARG A 212 16.94 -40.50 -18.91
CA ARG A 212 17.33 -41.45 -19.97
C ARG A 212 18.82 -41.78 -19.97
N ARG A 213 19.69 -40.83 -19.61
CA ARG A 213 21.12 -41.09 -19.45
C ARG A 213 21.46 -41.95 -18.23
N ARG A 214 20.66 -41.88 -17.16
CA ARG A 214 20.87 -42.66 -15.93
C ARG A 214 20.31 -44.08 -16.00
N GLY A 215 19.34 -44.35 -16.89
CA GLY A 215 18.79 -45.69 -17.12
C GLY A 215 19.62 -46.57 -18.07
N ASN A 216 20.66 -46.03 -18.71
CA ASN A 216 21.57 -46.74 -19.62
C ASN A 216 22.98 -46.90 -19.02
N ALA A 217 23.10 -46.84 -17.69
CA ALA A 217 24.33 -47.14 -16.93
C ALA A 217 24.09 -48.35 -16.05
#